data_AF-A0A7X6YLP1-F1
#
_entry.id   AF-A0A7X6YLP1-F1
#
_cell.length_a   1.000
_cell.length_b   1.000
_cell.length_c   1.000
_cell.angle_alpha   90.00
_cell.angle_beta   90.00
_cell.angle_gamma   90.00
#
_symmetry.space_group_name_H-M   'P 1'
#
loop_
_entity.id
_entity.type
_entity.pdbx_description
1 polymer ?
#
loop_
_entity_poly.entity_id
_entity_poly.type
_entity_poly.pdbx_seq_one_letter_code
_entity_poly.pdbx_strand_id
1 'polypeptide(L)' 'MWSFAYDDWNEDNQGREEYAKKKIMDNIHNGAVILLHGNSKDNTNILDKCIKEIKANGYEFSNLDQFER' A
#
# COMPACT_ATOMS: atom_id res chain seq x y z
N MET A 1 14.24 4.95 -1.69
CA MET A 1 13.97 4.57 -0.29
C MET A 1 12.47 4.70 -0.06
N TRP A 2 11.83 3.73 0.61
CA TRP A 2 10.41 3.76 0.97
C TRP A 2 10.22 4.18 2.44
N SER A 3 9.01 4.57 2.82
CA SER A 3 8.64 4.83 4.22
C SER A 3 7.75 3.73 4.82
N PHE A 4 7.13 2.90 3.96
CA PHE A 4 6.32 1.75 4.38
C PHE A 4 6.54 0.56 3.44
N ALA A 5 6.64 -0.63 4.03
CA ALA A 5 6.67 -1.93 3.37
C ALA A 5 6.18 -3.01 4.35
N TYR A 6 5.72 -4.16 3.86
CA TYR A 6 5.38 -5.31 4.69
C TYR A 6 5.70 -6.64 3.98
N ASP A 7 5.35 -7.78 4.59
CA ASP A 7 5.69 -9.14 4.15
C ASP A 7 4.85 -9.66 2.97
N ASP A 8 4.42 -8.79 2.05
CA ASP A 8 3.54 -9.13 0.92
C ASP A 8 4.21 -9.92 -0.20
N TRP A 9 5.54 -9.93 -0.23
CA TRP A 9 6.35 -10.75 -1.15
C TRP A 9 6.27 -12.26 -0.86
N ASN A 10 5.83 -12.64 0.35
CA ASN A 10 5.85 -14.03 0.80
C ASN A 10 4.62 -14.81 0.32
N GLU A 11 4.79 -15.60 -0.74
CA GLU A 11 3.73 -16.40 -1.36
C GLU A 11 3.15 -17.50 -0.44
N ASP A 12 3.96 -18.04 0.48
CA ASP A 12 3.53 -19.07 1.43
C ASP A 12 2.56 -18.52 2.49
N ASN A 13 2.50 -17.19 2.64
CA ASN A 13 1.68 -16.50 3.63
C ASN A 13 0.66 -15.54 2.98
N GLN A 14 0.05 -15.92 1.85
CA GLN A 14 -1.07 -15.18 1.25
C GLN A 14 -2.44 -15.68 1.74
N GLY A 15 -3.53 -15.01 1.37
CA GLY A 15 -4.89 -15.30 1.85
C GLY A 15 -5.24 -14.53 3.12
N ARG A 16 -4.56 -13.40 3.38
CA ARG A 16 -4.69 -12.55 4.55
C ARG A 16 -5.08 -11.12 4.16
N GLU A 17 -6.07 -10.96 3.30
CA GLU A 17 -6.51 -9.67 2.75
C GLU A 17 -6.75 -8.59 3.82
N GLU A 18 -7.41 -8.92 4.93
CA GLU A 18 -7.65 -7.96 6.02
C GLU A 18 -6.36 -7.53 6.72
N TYR A 19 -5.38 -8.44 6.86
CA TYR A 19 -4.06 -8.10 7.39
C TYR A 19 -3.31 -7.17 6.43
N ALA A 20 -3.32 -7.48 5.14
CA ALA A 20 -2.74 -6.64 4.10
C ALA A 20 -3.37 -5.24 4.08
N LYS A 21 -4.70 -5.16 4.12
CA LYS A 21 -5.44 -3.89 4.17
C LYS A 21 -5.06 -3.10 5.42
N LYS A 22 -5.09 -3.73 6.59
CA LYS A 22 -4.73 -3.08 7.86
C LYS A 22 -3.31 -2.53 7.82
N LYS A 23 -2.35 -3.31 7.30
CA LYS A 23 -0.95 -2.86 7.17
C LYS A 23 -0.84 -1.63 6.28
N ILE A 24 -1.49 -1.61 5.12
CA ILE A 24 -1.48 -0.45 4.24
C ILE A 24 -2.11 0.77 4.94
N MET A 25 -3.33 0.63 5.45
CA MET A 25 -4.10 1.76 5.98
C MET A 25 -3.50 2.36 7.26
N ASP A 26 -2.96 1.54 8.17
CA ASP A 26 -2.35 2.01 9.41
C ASP A 26 -1.07 2.83 9.18
N ASN A 27 -0.43 2.68 8.02
CA ASN A 27 0.87 3.30 7.72
C ASN A 27 0.77 4.44 6.70
N ILE A 28 -0.45 4.91 6.40
CA ILE A 28 -0.64 6.10 5.55
C ILE A 28 -0.28 7.34 6.35
N HIS A 29 0.58 8.18 5.78
CA HIS A 29 0.99 9.46 6.32
C HIS A 29 1.38 10.42 5.19
N ASN A 30 1.47 11.73 5.48
CA ASN A 30 1.92 12.71 4.50
C ASN A 30 3.32 12.36 3.98
N GLY A 31 3.49 12.38 2.66
CA GLY A 31 4.76 12.02 2.00
C GLY A 31 5.11 10.53 2.03
N ALA A 32 4.15 9.64 2.28
CA ALA A 32 4.40 8.21 2.28
C ALA A 32 4.86 7.69 0.90
N VAL A 33 5.97 6.94 0.89
CA VAL A 33 6.42 6.15 -0.27
C VAL A 33 6.20 4.69 0.08
N ILE A 34 5.20 4.07 -0.55
CA ILE A 34 4.70 2.73 -0.22
C ILE A 34 5.29 1.71 -1.17
N LEU A 35 6.02 0.72 -0.64
CA LEU A 35 6.54 -0.42 -1.40
C LEU A 35 5.56 -1.60 -1.30
N LEU A 36 5.07 -2.05 -2.44
CA LEU A 36 4.23 -3.25 -2.60
C LEU A 36 4.81 -4.15 -3.69
N HIS A 37 4.56 -5.45 -3.58
CA HIS A 37 4.97 -6.46 -4.56
C HIS A 37 3.76 -6.96 -5.37
N GLY A 38 3.95 -7.01 -6.69
CA GLY A 38 2.91 -7.43 -7.65
C GLY A 38 2.59 -8.92 -7.66
N ASN A 39 3.37 -9.76 -6.96
CA ASN A 39 3.10 -11.19 -6.82
C ASN A 39 2.11 -11.53 -5.69
N SER A 40 1.65 -10.53 -4.92
CA SER A 40 0.66 -10.71 -3.86
C SER A 40 -0.78 -10.73 -4.41
N LYS A 41 -1.47 -11.87 -4.25
CA LYS A 41 -2.91 -11.98 -4.54
C LYS A 41 -3.73 -11.11 -3.60
N ASP A 42 -3.33 -11.03 -2.32
CA ASP A 42 -3.99 -10.19 -1.33
C ASP A 42 -3.97 -8.72 -1.77
N ASN A 43 -2.79 -8.19 -2.13
CA ASN A 43 -2.68 -6.83 -2.70
C ASN A 43 -3.57 -6.65 -3.91
N THR A 44 -3.54 -7.59 -4.86
CA THR A 44 -4.33 -7.52 -6.08
C THR A 44 -5.82 -7.38 -5.80
N ASN A 45 -6.32 -8.07 -4.77
CA ASN A 45 -7.74 -8.05 -4.41
C ASN A 45 -8.15 -6.79 -3.63
N ILE A 46 -7.25 -6.22 -2.81
CA ILE A 46 -7.58 -5.09 -1.93
C ILE A 46 -7.15 -3.71 -2.44
N LEU A 47 -6.23 -3.63 -3.41
CA LEU A 47 -5.56 -2.37 -3.77
C LEU A 47 -6.54 -1.30 -4.25
N ASP A 48 -7.56 -1.68 -5.04
CA ASP A 48 -8.61 -0.75 -5.49
C ASP A 48 -9.35 -0.11 -4.30
N LYS A 49 -9.71 -0.91 -3.29
CA LYS A 49 -10.38 -0.41 -2.08
C LYS A 49 -9.44 0.52 -1.29
N CYS A 50 -8.18 0.15 -1.14
CA CYS A 50 -7.19 0.96 -0.44
C CYS A 50 -6.99 2.32 -1.13
N ILE A 51 -6.82 2.33 -2.46
CA ILE A 51 -6.67 3.59 -3.23
C ILE A 51 -7.88 4.50 -3.03
N LYS A 52 -9.11 3.95 -3.11
CA LYS A 52 -10.34 4.73 -2.92
C LYS A 52 -10.42 5.32 -1.51
N GLU A 53 -10.10 4.54 -0.49
CA GLU A 53 -10.13 4.97 0.91
C GLU A 53 -9.05 6.04 1.20
N ILE A 54 -7.84 5.85 0.69
CA ILE A 54 -6.74 6.82 0.80
C ILE A 54 -7.12 8.15 0.14
N LYS A 55 -7.70 8.12 -1.06
CA LYS A 55 -8.22 9.33 -1.73
C LYS A 55 -9.36 9.99 -0.94
N ALA A 56 -10.28 9.20 -0.39
CA ALA A 56 -11.38 9.70 0.44
C ALA A 56 -10.87 10.39 1.72
N ASN A 57 -9.73 9.95 2.25
CA ASN A 57 -9.05 10.58 3.38
C ASN A 57 -8.27 11.86 3.01
N GLY A 58 -8.36 12.33 1.75
CA GLY A 58 -7.78 13.59 1.30
C GLY A 58 -6.35 13.49 0.77
N TYR A 59 -5.81 12.27 0.59
CA TYR A 59 -4.49 12.08 0.01
C TYR A 59 -4.52 12.07 -1.51
N GLU A 60 -3.43 12.53 -2.11
CA GLU A 60 -3.15 12.41 -3.54
C GLU A 60 -2.07 11.35 -3.78
N PHE A 61 -2.17 10.66 -4.91
CA PHE A 61 -1.11 9.76 -5.38
C PHE A 61 -0.30 10.49 -6.45
N SER A 62 1.02 10.48 -6.29
CA SER A 62 1.96 11.15 -7.18
C SER A 62 3.13 10.22 -7.51
N ASN A 63 3.84 10.53 -8.60
CA ASN A 63 4.94 9.73 -9.09
C ASN A 63 6.21 10.07 -8.30
N LEU A 64 7.17 9.15 -8.25
CA LEU A 64 8.46 9.43 -7.59
C LEU A 64 9.22 10.61 -8.24
N ASP A 65 9.05 10.83 -9.53
CA ASP A 65 9.67 11.97 -10.25
C ASP A 65 9.14 13.33 -9.78
N GLN A 66 7.99 13.35 -9.10
CA GLN A 66 7.35 14.55 -8.54
C GLN A 66 7.57 14.66 -7.02
N PHE A 67 8.27 13.69 -6.42
CA PHE A 67 8.46 13.66 -4.98
C PHE A 67 9.61 14.56 -4.55
N GLU A 68 9.27 15.66 -3.87
CA GLU A 68 10.23 16.55 -3.21
C GLU A 68 10.40 16.14 -1.74
N ARG A 69 11.65 16.11 -1.27
CA ARG A 69 12.03 15.65 0.07
C ARG A 69 12.10 16.77 1.10
#